data_AF-A0A183IFM5-F1
#
_entry.id   AF-A0A183IFM5-F1
#
_cell.length_a   1.000
_cell.length_b   1.000
_cell.length_c   1.000
_cell.angle_alpha   90.00
_cell.angle_beta   90.00
_cell.angle_gamma   90.00
#
_symmetry.space_group_name_H-M   'P 1'
#
loop_
_entity.id
_entity.type
_entity.pdbx_description
1 polymer ?
#
loop_
_entity_poly.entity_id
_entity_poly.type
_entity_poly.pdbx_seq_one_letter_code
_entity_poly.pdbx_strand_id
1 'polypeptide(L)'
;MMSFGARRRAFVGVEDVLFLEKFMFFNYYFAFDDAARAVAEQDLRDSRWNYMPRYKIWYREVRNRSRAENSASNNRVRYIYWDAVDWVAKPFSPSPVS
;
A
#
# COMPACT_ATOMS: atom_id res chain seq x y z
N MET A 1 -35.25 -16.52 -9.57
CA MET A 1 -34.72 -15.25 -9.04
C MET A 1 -33.25 -15.44 -8.71
N MET A 2 -32.35 -14.83 -9.48
CA MET A 2 -30.90 -14.95 -9.29
C MET A 2 -30.47 -14.02 -8.14
N SER A 3 -29.90 -14.62 -7.08
CA SER A 3 -29.23 -13.88 -6.00
C SER A 3 -27.85 -13.46 -6.48
N PHE A 4 -27.62 -12.17 -6.64
CA PHE A 4 -26.30 -11.60 -6.86
C PHE A 4 -25.52 -11.66 -5.54
N GLY A 5 -24.89 -12.80 -5.29
CA GLY A 5 -23.82 -12.90 -4.31
C GLY A 5 -22.66 -12.02 -4.76
N ALA A 6 -22.63 -10.78 -4.26
CA ALA A 6 -21.48 -9.89 -4.39
C ALA A 6 -20.30 -10.50 -3.65
N ARG A 7 -19.57 -11.40 -4.32
CA ARG A 7 -18.25 -11.86 -3.88
C ARG A 7 -17.35 -10.64 -3.94
N ARG A 8 -17.24 -9.91 -2.84
CA ARG A 8 -16.06 -9.08 -2.58
C ARG A 8 -14.88 -10.04 -2.63
N ARG A 9 -14.18 -10.09 -3.77
CA ARG A 9 -12.85 -10.67 -3.85
C ARG A 9 -11.99 -9.78 -2.97
N ALA A 10 -11.91 -10.11 -1.68
CA ALA A 10 -10.85 -9.59 -0.82
C ALA A 10 -9.54 -9.99 -1.51
N PHE A 11 -8.85 -9.01 -2.09
CA PHE A 11 -7.49 -9.20 -2.55
C PHE A 11 -6.63 -9.41 -1.31
N VAL A 12 -6.44 -10.67 -0.94
CA VAL A 12 -5.54 -11.12 0.11
C VAL A 12 -4.15 -10.61 -0.25
N GLY A 13 -3.69 -9.56 0.44
CA GLY A 13 -2.36 -8.95 0.23
C GLY A 13 -2.29 -7.43 0.29
N VAL A 14 -3.43 -6.71 0.31
CA VAL A 14 -3.46 -5.23 0.35
C VAL A 14 -3.99 -4.68 1.68
N GLU A 15 -4.47 -5.55 2.58
CA GLU A 15 -5.02 -5.18 3.89
C GLU A 15 -3.94 -4.88 4.97
N ASP A 16 -2.65 -5.06 4.65
CA ASP A 16 -1.56 -4.95 5.62
C ASP A 16 -1.08 -3.51 5.92
N VAL A 17 -1.80 -2.47 5.48
CA VAL A 17 -1.52 -1.11 5.96
C VAL A 17 -2.20 -0.92 7.30
N LEU A 18 -1.38 -0.87 8.34
CA LEU A 18 -1.84 -0.71 9.72
C LEU A 18 -2.64 0.58 9.84
N PHE A 19 -3.65 0.57 10.71
CA PHE A 19 -4.43 1.76 11.04
C PHE A 19 -3.54 2.96 11.39
N LEU A 20 -2.45 2.71 12.13
CA LEU A 20 -1.49 3.73 12.51
C LEU A 20 -0.76 4.35 11.30
N GLU A 21 -0.45 3.57 10.27
CA GLU A 21 0.20 4.06 9.05
C GLU A 21 -0.70 5.01 8.26
N LYS A 22 -2.03 4.79 8.30
CA LYS A 22 -3.00 5.71 7.69
C LYS A 22 -2.94 7.10 8.33
N PHE A 23 -2.71 7.18 9.64
CA PHE A 23 -2.49 8.45 10.32
C PHE A 23 -1.16 9.10 9.98
N MET A 24 -0.10 8.31 9.80
CA MET A 24 1.18 8.83 9.32
C MET A 24 1.01 9.47 7.93
N PHE A 25 0.29 8.81 7.01
CA PHE A 25 -0.06 9.42 5.73
C PHE A 25 -0.91 10.68 5.88
N PHE A 26 -1.89 10.68 6.79
CA PHE A 26 -2.71 11.87 7.07
C PHE A 26 -1.84 13.07 7.45
N ASN A 27 -0.95 12.88 8.44
CA ASN A 27 -0.05 13.94 8.87
C ASN A 27 0.93 14.34 7.77
N TYR A 28 1.41 13.41 6.95
CA TYR A 28 2.30 13.76 5.85
C TYR A 28 1.63 14.65 4.79
N TYR A 29 0.39 14.34 4.40
CA TYR A 29 -0.31 15.06 3.32
C TYR A 29 -1.07 16.30 3.78
N PHE A 30 -1.55 16.33 5.02
CA PHE A 30 -2.49 17.35 5.51
C PHE A 30 -2.03 18.07 6.79
N ALA A 31 -0.80 17.84 7.28
CA ALA A 31 -0.30 18.61 8.42
C ALA A 31 -0.34 20.12 8.13
N PHE A 32 -0.68 20.86 9.18
CA PHE A 32 -0.74 22.33 9.15
C PHE A 32 0.66 22.97 9.17
N ASP A 33 1.65 22.28 9.76
CA ASP A 33 3.02 22.75 9.85
C ASP A 33 4.04 21.73 9.32
N ASP A 34 5.22 22.26 8.96
CA ASP A 34 6.30 21.48 8.38
C ASP A 34 6.95 20.50 9.38
N ALA A 35 6.86 20.76 10.69
CA ALA A 35 7.45 19.91 11.71
C ALA A 35 6.66 18.59 11.85
N ALA A 36 5.33 18.68 11.90
CA ALA A 36 4.44 17.53 11.93
C ALA A 36 4.56 16.71 10.64
N ARG A 37 4.70 17.36 9.47
CA ARG A 37 4.98 16.67 8.21
C ARG A 37 6.31 15.93 8.24
N ALA A 38 7.37 16.55 8.77
CA ALA A 38 8.70 15.94 8.86
C ALA A 38 8.73 14.73 9.81
N VAL A 39 8.03 14.80 10.94
CA VAL A 39 7.85 13.65 11.85
C VAL A 39 7.12 12.51 11.13
N ALA A 40 6.02 12.82 10.44
CA ALA A 40 5.28 11.82 9.68
C ALA A 40 6.12 11.19 8.54
N GLU A 41 6.96 11.97 7.87
CA GLU A 41 7.90 11.46 6.88
C GLU A 41 8.87 10.45 7.50
N GLN A 42 9.40 10.75 8.69
CA GLN A 42 10.29 9.84 9.41
C GLN A 42 9.58 8.56 9.83
N ASP A 43 8.37 8.66 10.40
CA ASP A 43 7.55 7.52 10.81
C ASP A 43 7.23 6.57 9.64
N LEU A 44 6.94 7.13 8.46
CA LEU A 44 6.70 6.36 7.24
C LEU A 44 7.96 5.60 6.81
N ARG A 45 9.14 6.23 6.86
CA ARG A 45 10.43 5.59 6.54
C ARG A 45 10.75 4.46 7.51
N ASP A 46 10.51 4.67 8.80
CA ASP A 46 10.70 3.65 9.84
C ASP A 46 9.76 2.44 9.63
N SER A 47 8.55 2.72 9.12
CA SER A 47 7.56 1.74 8.67
C SER A 47 7.87 1.13 7.28
N ARG A 48 9.09 1.35 6.77
CA ARG A 48 9.64 0.81 5.51
C ARG A 48 8.93 1.31 4.25
N TRP A 49 8.24 2.44 4.33
CA TRP A 49 7.76 3.14 3.15
C TRP A 49 8.87 3.97 2.52
N ASN A 50 8.84 4.04 1.20
CA ASN A 50 9.78 4.79 0.37
C ASN A 50 9.01 5.84 -0.40
N TYR A 51 9.52 7.06 -0.44
CA TYR A 51 8.90 8.14 -1.19
C TYR A 51 9.47 8.19 -2.61
N MET A 52 8.59 8.28 -3.61
CA MET A 52 8.95 8.46 -5.01
C MET A 52 8.64 9.90 -5.44
N PRO A 53 9.63 10.82 -5.48
CA PRO A 53 9.39 12.24 -5.70
C PRO A 53 8.72 12.55 -7.04
N ARG A 54 9.04 11.76 -8.08
CA ARG A 54 8.48 11.93 -9.44
C ARG A 54 6.95 11.88 -9.45
N TYR A 55 6.36 11.01 -8.66
CA TYR A 55 4.91 10.81 -8.60
C TYR A 55 4.29 11.29 -7.30
N LYS A 56 5.12 11.74 -6.34
CA LYS A 56 4.71 12.16 -5.00
C LYS A 56 3.93 11.08 -4.24
N ILE A 57 4.31 9.83 -4.43
CA ILE A 57 3.68 8.66 -3.81
C ILE A 57 4.63 7.99 -2.84
N TRP A 58 4.06 7.35 -1.83
CA TRP A 58 4.75 6.43 -0.95
C TRP A 58 4.49 4.99 -1.37
N TYR A 59 5.52 4.14 -1.36
CA TYR A 59 5.40 2.73 -1.70
C TYR A 59 6.27 1.85 -0.80
N ARG A 60 5.90 0.58 -0.66
CA ARG A 60 6.74 -0.43 0.00
C ARG A 60 6.58 -1.79 -0.63
N GLU A 61 7.57 -2.65 -0.39
CA GLU A 61 7.49 -4.05 -0.77
C GLU A 61 6.55 -4.80 0.18
N VAL A 62 5.72 -5.68 -0.38
CA VAL A 62 4.85 -6.56 0.41
C VAL A 62 5.72 -7.64 1.03
N ARG A 63 5.85 -7.61 2.37
CA ARG A 63 6.54 -8.68 3.11
C ARG A 63 5.67 -9.94 3.05
N ASN A 64 5.97 -10.84 2.12
CA ASN A 64 5.43 -12.19 2.16
C ASN A 64 5.88 -12.87 3.46
N ARG A 65 5.05 -12.84 4.50
CA ARG A 65 5.16 -13.77 5.63
C ARG A 65 4.74 -15.14 5.08
N SER A 66 5.69 -15.82 4.46
CA SER A 66 5.74 -17.21 4.02
C SER A 66 4.48 -18.06 4.28
N ARG A 67 3.95 -18.65 3.18
CA ARG A 67 3.16 -19.90 3.07
C ARG A 67 1.73 -19.75 2.50
N ALA A 68 1.64 -19.77 1.17
CA ALA A 68 0.56 -20.37 0.39
C ALA A 68 1.11 -20.58 -1.04
N GLU A 69 1.73 -21.73 -1.29
CA GLU A 69 1.10 -22.82 -2.06
C GLU A 69 0.86 -22.45 -3.53
N ASN A 70 1.74 -22.99 -4.40
CA ASN A 70 1.36 -23.77 -5.59
C ASN A 70 0.30 -23.24 -6.59
N SER A 71 -0.09 -21.97 -6.59
CA SER A 71 -0.86 -21.42 -7.70
C SER A 71 0.10 -20.92 -8.78
N ALA A 72 0.19 -21.68 -9.86
CA ALA A 72 0.94 -21.42 -11.09
C ALA A 72 0.45 -20.19 -11.89
N SER A 73 0.19 -19.07 -11.21
CA SER A 73 -0.07 -17.78 -11.83
C SER A 73 0.98 -16.78 -11.32
N ASN A 74 1.89 -16.41 -12.21
CA ASN A 74 3.07 -15.57 -11.99
C ASN A 74 2.79 -14.11 -11.57
N ASN A 75 1.62 -13.79 -11.01
CA ASN A 75 1.21 -12.42 -10.70
C ASN A 75 1.30 -12.11 -9.20
N ARG A 76 2.47 -12.40 -8.61
CA ARG A 76 2.74 -12.03 -7.21
C ARG A 76 2.88 -10.51 -7.12
N VAL A 77 1.93 -9.84 -6.46
CA VAL A 77 2.04 -8.42 -6.09
C VAL A 77 3.31 -8.25 -5.27
N ARG A 78 4.25 -7.45 -5.79
CA ARG A 78 5.54 -7.20 -5.13
C ARG A 78 5.53 -5.93 -4.30
N TYR A 79 4.80 -4.91 -4.76
CA TYR A 79 4.76 -3.62 -4.10
C TYR A 79 3.32 -3.20 -3.83
N ILE A 80 3.16 -2.36 -2.82
CA ILE A 80 1.96 -1.55 -2.62
C ILE A 80 2.38 -0.08 -2.61
N TYR A 81 1.50 0.79 -3.08
CA TYR A 81 1.65 2.23 -2.92
C TYR A 81 0.43 2.83 -2.22
N TRP A 82 0.62 3.94 -1.52
CA TRP A 82 -0.48 4.69 -0.92
C TRP A 82 -1.10 5.61 -1.96
N ASP A 83 -2.38 5.40 -2.25
CA ASP A 83 -3.18 6.30 -3.06
C ASP A 83 -3.80 7.37 -2.16
N ALA A 84 -3.26 8.58 -2.20
CA ALA A 84 -3.76 9.70 -1.39
C ALA A 84 -5.09 10.27 -1.89
N VAL A 85 -5.50 9.98 -3.13
CA VAL A 85 -6.78 10.43 -3.69
C VAL A 85 -7.91 9.53 -3.18
N ASP A 86 -7.73 8.22 -3.29
CA ASP A 86 -8.72 7.24 -2.83
C ASP A 86 -8.52 6.84 -1.35
N TRP A 87 -7.50 7.39 -0.70
CA TRP A 87 -7.10 7.13 0.70
C TRP A 87 -6.95 5.63 1.03
N VAL A 88 -6.35 4.88 0.09
CA VAL A 88 -6.24 3.43 0.17
C VAL A 88 -4.91 2.94 -0.39
N ALA A 89 -4.36 1.88 0.18
CA ALA A 89 -3.21 1.21 -0.42
C ALA A 89 -3.63 0.43 -1.67
N LYS A 90 -2.84 0.51 -2.73
CA LYS A 90 -3.09 -0.20 -3.99
C LYS A 90 -1.90 -1.09 -4.35
N PRO A 91 -2.16 -2.29 -4.89
CA PRO A 91 -1.11 -3.19 -5.34
C PRO A 91 -0.46 -2.64 -6.62
N PHE A 92 0.85 -2.82 -6.73
CA PHE A 92 1.60 -2.57 -7.94
C PHE A 92 2.54 -3.75 -8.22
N SER A 93 2.33 -4.37 -9.37
CA SER A 93 3.25 -5.34 -9.96
C SER A 93 3.86 -4.69 -11.20
N PRO A 94 5.15 -4.31 -11.20
CA PRO A 94 5.80 -3.98 -12.46
C PRO A 94 5.70 -5.23 -13.34
N SER A 95 5.20 -5.06 -14.57
CA SER A 95 5.19 -6.16 -15.54
C SER A 95 6.62 -6.68 -15.70
N PRO A 96 6.84 -8.01 -15.72
CA PRO A 96 8.17 -8.52 -16.01
C PRO A 96 8.59 -7.96 -17.36
N VAL A 97 9.69 -7.20 -17.38
CA VAL A 97 10.32 -6.75 -18.61
C VAL A 97 10.75 -8.03 -19.34
N SER A 98 10.11 -8.31 -20.47
CA SER A 98 10.40 -9.44 -21.36
C SER A 98 11.76 -9.28 -22.04
#